data_AF-A0A842UIZ3-F1
#
_entry.id   AF-A0A842UIZ3-F1
#
_cell.length_a   1.000
_cell.length_b   1.000
_cell.length_c   1.000
_cell.angle_alpha   90.00
_cell.angle_beta   90.00
_cell.angle_gamma   90.00
#
_symmetry.space_group_name_H-M   'P 1'
#
loop_
_entity.id
_entity.type
_entity.pdbx_description
1 polymer ?
#
loop_
_entity_poly.entity_id
_entity_poly.type
_entity_poly.pdbx_seq_one_letter_code
_entity_poly.pdbx_strand_id
1 'polypeptide(L)' 'MKVKVGDKVYQCEPGQPLMVILTAQDRFNINHMHPNATRYAVFDDGDPSFQTDEEKFTWMDEGVINEI' A
#
# COMPACT_ATOMS: atom_id res chain seq x y z
N MET A 1 -1.90 -0.37 12.13
CA MET A 1 -1.68 0.01 10.73
C MET A 1 -0.28 -0.41 10.34
N LYS A 2 -0.11 -1.02 9.16
CA LYS A 2 1.19 -1.33 8.56
C LYS A 2 1.33 -0.55 7.26
N VAL A 3 2.53 -0.10 6.93
CA VAL A 3 2.86 0.60 5.67
C VAL A 3 4.03 -0.11 5.01
N LYS A 4 3.83 -0.60 3.78
CA LYS A 4 4.90 -1.20 2.96
C LYS A 4 5.53 -0.11 2.09
N VAL A 5 6.86 0.02 2.14
CA VAL A 5 7.66 0.95 1.33
C VAL A 5 8.79 0.17 0.67
N GLY A 6 8.70 -0.03 -0.64
CA GLY A 6 9.54 -1.01 -1.35
C GLY A 6 9.37 -2.39 -0.71
N ASP A 7 10.47 -2.98 -0.24
CA ASP A 7 10.46 -4.32 0.38
C ASP A 7 10.35 -4.30 1.91
N LYS A 8 10.20 -3.11 2.52
CA LYS A 8 10.14 -2.98 3.98
C LYS A 8 8.72 -2.71 4.46
N VAL A 9 8.32 -3.39 5.52
CA VAL A 9 7.04 -3.17 6.21
C VAL A 9 7.31 -2.45 7.53
N TYR A 10 6.61 -1.33 7.73
CA TYR A 10 6.64 -0.54 8.96
C TYR A 10 5.34 -0.73 9.72
N GLN A 11 5.43 -0.82 11.05
CA GLN A 11 4.29 -0.88 11.95
C GLN A 11 4.36 0.25 12.98
N CYS A 12 3.20 0.70 13.45
CA CYS A 12 3.13 1.68 14.53
C CYS A 12 3.52 1.01 15.85
N GLU A 13 4.58 1.48 16.47
CA GLU A 13 5.13 0.95 17.73
C GLU A 13 5.18 2.07 18.81
N PRO A 14 5.24 1.73 20.11
CA PRO A 14 5.39 2.72 21.18
C PRO A 14 6.59 3.64 20.95
N GLY A 15 6.36 4.96 20.91
CA GLY A 15 7.41 5.95 20.65
C GLY A 15 7.78 6.15 19.18
N GLN A 16 7.14 5.42 18.26
CA GLN A 16 7.37 5.52 16.81
C GLN A 16 6.04 5.65 16.06
N PRO A 17 5.46 6.87 16.00
CA PRO A 17 4.21 7.10 15.27
C PRO A 17 4.41 6.94 13.76
N LEU A 18 3.39 6.43 13.08
CA LEU A 18 3.30 6.43 11.62
C LEU A 18 2.31 7.50 11.16
N MET A 19 2.68 8.23 10.11
CA MET A 19 1.83 9.19 9.43
C MET A 19 1.85 8.93 7.93
N VAL A 20 0.68 8.88 7.31
CA VAL A 20 0.52 8.85 5.85
C VAL A 20 -0.09 10.20 5.44
N ILE A 21 0.61 10.95 4.60
CA ILE A 21 0.13 12.24 4.09
C ILE A 21 -0.61 11.97 2.79
N LEU A 22 -1.92 12.24 2.77
CA LEU A 22 -2.80 11.93 1.64
C LEU A 22 -3.10 13.19 0.83
N THR A 23 -2.94 13.10 -0.48
CA THR A 23 -3.45 14.11 -1.42
C THR A 23 -4.98 14.07 -1.50
N ALA A 24 -5.58 15.04 -2.21
CA ALA A 24 -7.01 15.02 -2.46
C ALA A 24 -7.44 13.79 -3.28
N GLN A 25 -6.60 13.37 -4.24
CA GLN A 25 -6.87 12.20 -5.06
C GLN A 25 -6.80 10.91 -4.24
N ASP A 26 -5.81 10.77 -3.36
CA ASP A 26 -5.69 9.57 -2.51
C ASP A 26 -6.92 9.41 -1.62
N ARG A 27 -7.39 10.51 -1.00
CA ARG A 27 -8.61 10.48 -0.18
C ARG A 27 -9.84 10.10 -1.00
N PHE A 28 -9.97 10.63 -2.22
CA PHE A 28 -11.05 10.25 -3.12
C PHE A 28 -10.98 8.75 -3.44
N ASN A 29 -9.82 8.24 -3.81
CA ASN A 29 -9.62 6.83 -4.14
C ASN A 29 -9.97 5.92 -2.96
N ILE A 30 -9.44 6.22 -1.76
CA ILE A 30 -9.71 5.46 -0.53
C ILE A 30 -11.21 5.45 -0.20
N ASN A 31 -11.89 6.59 -0.33
CA ASN A 31 -13.33 6.69 -0.07
C ASN A 31 -14.19 5.86 -1.03
N HIS A 32 -13.68 5.54 -2.22
CA HIS A 32 -14.37 4.76 -3.26
C HIS A 32 -13.78 3.36 -3.45
N MET A 33 -12.96 2.87 -2.52
CA MET A 33 -12.48 1.49 -2.54
C MET A 33 -13.64 0.51 -2.42
N HIS A 34 -13.49 -0.66 -3.04
CA HIS A 34 -14.43 -1.77 -2.86
C HIS A 34 -14.55 -2.09 -1.35
N PRO A 35 -15.75 -2.38 -0.80
CA PRO A 35 -15.93 -2.58 0.65
C PRO A 35 -15.06 -3.68 1.28
N ASN A 36 -14.65 -4.66 0.48
CA ASN A 36 -13.79 -5.76 0.92
C ASN A 36 -12.28 -5.49 0.68
N ALA A 37 -11.91 -4.35 0.12
CA ALA A 37 -10.51 -4.03 -0.12
C ALA A 37 -9.81 -3.66 1.20
N THR A 38 -8.70 -4.33 1.50
CA THR A 38 -7.94 -4.16 2.75
C THR A 38 -6.59 -3.46 2.56
N ARG A 39 -6.24 -3.14 1.31
CA ARG A 39 -4.94 -2.58 0.92
C ARG A 39 -5.14 -1.47 -0.09
N TYR A 40 -4.39 -0.39 0.09
CA TYR A 40 -4.30 0.74 -0.84
C TYR A 40 -2.82 0.99 -1.13
N ALA A 41 -2.46 1.12 -2.41
CA ALA A 41 -1.10 1.40 -2.84
C ALA A 41 -1.14 2.44 -3.96
N VAL A 42 -0.04 3.20 -4.06
CA VAL A 42 0.19 4.15 -5.13
C VAL A 42 1.47 3.73 -5.82
N PHE A 43 1.43 3.66 -7.14
CA PHE A 43 2.56 3.37 -8.00
C PHE A 43 2.83 4.59 -8.85
N ASP A 44 4.09 4.87 -9.14
CA ASP A 44 4.46 5.93 -10.08
C ASP A 44 4.25 5.41 -11.50
N ASP A 45 3.49 6.15 -12.33
CA ASP A 45 3.20 5.75 -13.72
C ASP A 45 4.45 5.73 -14.61
N GLY A 46 5.54 6.39 -14.19
CA GLY A 46 6.84 6.37 -14.86
C GLY A 46 7.79 5.28 -14.38
N ASP A 47 7.43 4.49 -13.34
CA ASP A 47 8.27 3.43 -12.82
C ASP A 47 8.19 2.16 -13.70
N PRO A 48 9.29 1.74 -14.35
CA PRO A 48 9.30 0.54 -15.19
C PRO A 48 9.27 -0.77 -14.39
N SER A 49 9.33 -0.73 -13.06
CA SER A 49 9.38 -1.92 -12.21
C SER A 49 8.04 -2.68 -12.17
N PHE A 50 6.93 -2.02 -12.52
CA PHE A 50 5.59 -2.60 -12.51
C PHE A 50 4.88 -2.30 -13.83
N GLN A 51 5.02 -3.20 -14.79
CA GLN A 51 4.50 -3.03 -16.15
C GLN A 51 3.04 -3.46 -16.27
N THR A 52 2.55 -4.28 -15.35
CA THR A 52 1.19 -4.83 -15.37
C THR A 52 0.48 -4.67 -14.03
N ASP A 53 -0.85 -4.68 -14.07
CA ASP A 53 -1.66 -4.69 -12.85
C ASP A 53 -1.44 -5.98 -12.04
N GLU A 54 -1.19 -7.10 -12.69
CA GLU A 54 -0.88 -8.38 -12.04
C GLU A 54 0.40 -8.30 -11.19
N GLU A 55 1.47 -7.67 -11.70
CA GLU A 55 2.70 -7.43 -10.93
C GLU A 55 2.44 -6.52 -9.71
N LYS A 56 1.61 -5.49 -9.87
CA LYS A 56 1.22 -4.59 -8.78
C LYS A 56 0.43 -5.35 -7.70
N PHE A 57 -0.54 -6.18 -8.10
CA PHE A 57 -1.31 -7.02 -7.17
C PHE A 57 -0.42 -8.05 -6.46
N THR A 58 0.46 -8.71 -7.22
CA THR A 58 1.44 -9.65 -6.67
C THR A 58 2.30 -8.98 -5.61
N TRP A 59 2.85 -7.80 -5.90
CA TRP A 59 3.63 -7.05 -4.92
C TRP A 59 2.81 -6.62 -3.69
N MET A 60 1.53 -6.28 -3.85
CA MET A 60 0.65 -5.95 -2.73
C MET A 60 0.34 -7.17 -1.84
N ASP A 61 0.36 -8.38 -2.40
CA ASP A 61 0.17 -9.64 -1.69
C ASP A 61 1.47 -10.15 -1.03
N GLU A 62 2.61 -9.93 -1.68
CA GLU A 62 3.94 -10.31 -1.19
C GLU A 62 4.27 -9.63 0.14
N GLY A 63 4.72 -10.42 1.11
CA GLY A 63 5.07 -9.94 2.45
C GLY A 63 3.87 -9.71 3.39
N VAL A 64 2.63 -9.97 2.94
CA VAL A 64 1.43 -10.01 3.79
C VAL A 64 1.03 -11.45 4.15
N ILE A 65 1.40 -12.43 3.32
CA ILE A 65 0.99 -13.85 3.45
C ILE A 65 1.77 -14.64 4.53
N ASN A 66 2.92 -14.17 4.98
CA ASN A 66 3.73 -14.87 6.01
C ASN A 66 3.20 -14.71 7.46
N GLU A 67 1.97 -14.24 7.66
CA GLU A 67 1.37 -14.01 8.98
C GLU A 67 -0.05 -14.63 9.12
N ILE A 68 -0.30 -15.79 8.50
CA ILE A 68 -1.49 -16.62 8.82
C ILE A 68 -1.05 -17.89 9.54
#